data_AF-A0A7R9YVD6-F1
#
_entry.id   AF-A0A7R9YVD6-F1
#
_cell.length_a   1.000
_cell.length_b   1.000
_cell.length_c   1.000
_cell.angle_alpha   90.00
_cell.angle_beta   90.00
_cell.angle_gamma   90.00
#
_symmetry.space_group_name_H-M   'P 1'
#
loop_
_entity.id
_entity.type
_entity.pdbx_description
1 polymer ?
#
loop_
_entity_poly.entity_id
_entity_poly.type
_entity_poly.pdbx_seq_one_letter_code
_entity_poly.pdbx_strand_id
1 'polypeptide(L)'
;GRGGGKAWDDPERVASDGWVVAGQDVRALREALEPVLAGLSEERFCALKDAWSEDSRHLEPAGLRGVISSTGVTMLATQDSRRLALELAGKWRDPEAWSEAVREVRAKTSAAAAAVKQQAKDSRRTQKRSEDDPAPGDAAAAAAGASVVTLRTGLWVTVEEASETEDDMLVMLSKGIAYATAEGTEPVVKRLYQQALLYIPESKVQLPPIHVLTVDYSSIYGTDCAAVDTIVMCEDLGRLLSWEDHQQFLGRLRRDGTAIYPSLALLRYATTGVRDDDADDA
;
A
#
# COMPACT_ATOMS: atom_id res chain seq x y z
N GLY A 1 7.72 -46.91 -31.51
CA GLY A 1 7.64 -46.32 -30.16
C GLY A 1 9.03 -46.04 -29.64
N ARG A 2 9.28 -44.79 -29.24
CA ARG A 2 10.06 -44.34 -28.08
C ARG A 2 10.40 -42.87 -28.32
N GLY A 3 9.73 -42.01 -27.54
CA GLY A 3 9.82 -40.57 -27.62
C GLY A 3 11.11 -40.03 -27.03
N GLY A 4 11.57 -38.92 -27.60
CA GLY A 4 12.55 -38.03 -26.98
C GLY A 4 11.87 -37.20 -25.91
N GLY A 5 12.15 -37.50 -24.65
CA GLY A 5 11.80 -36.65 -23.52
C GLY A 5 12.75 -35.46 -23.47
N LYS A 6 12.21 -34.26 -23.58
CA LYS A 6 12.89 -33.03 -23.16
C LYS A 6 13.21 -33.17 -21.67
N ALA A 7 14.49 -33.10 -21.34
CA ALA A 7 14.94 -32.88 -19.97
C ALA A 7 14.42 -31.50 -19.54
N TRP A 8 13.51 -31.48 -18.58
CA TRP A 8 13.16 -30.27 -17.86
C TRP A 8 14.27 -30.06 -16.84
N ASP A 9 14.94 -28.91 -16.91
CA ASP A 9 15.94 -28.54 -15.91
C ASP A 9 15.30 -28.49 -14.52
N ASP A 10 15.94 -29.19 -13.60
CA ASP A 10 15.52 -29.36 -12.22
C ASP A 10 15.63 -28.01 -11.49
N PRO A 11 14.52 -27.43 -10.97
CA PRO A 11 14.53 -26.11 -10.35
C PRO A 11 15.44 -26.02 -9.10
N GLU A 12 15.73 -27.15 -8.45
CA GLU A 12 16.68 -27.19 -7.33
C GLU A 12 18.14 -26.98 -7.78
N ARG A 13 18.49 -27.42 -9.00
CA ARG A 13 19.82 -27.18 -9.59
C ARG A 13 20.01 -25.72 -10.01
N VAL A 14 18.98 -25.09 -10.58
CA VAL A 14 19.05 -23.68 -10.99
C VAL A 14 19.19 -22.76 -9.77
N ALA A 15 18.52 -23.09 -8.66
CA ALA A 15 18.69 -22.37 -7.40
C ALA A 15 20.09 -22.60 -6.80
N SER A 16 20.62 -23.84 -6.78
CA SER A 16 21.96 -24.10 -6.25
C SER A 16 23.05 -23.40 -7.07
N ASP A 17 22.93 -23.38 -8.38
CA ASP A 17 23.89 -22.72 -9.27
C ASP A 17 23.84 -21.19 -9.09
N GLY A 18 22.67 -20.60 -8.85
CA GLY A 18 22.53 -19.18 -8.53
C GLY A 18 23.24 -18.77 -7.25
N TRP A 19 23.15 -19.58 -6.18
CA TRP A 19 23.86 -19.33 -4.92
C TRP A 19 25.37 -19.56 -5.03
N VAL A 20 25.80 -20.53 -5.86
CA VAL A 20 27.22 -20.77 -6.15
C VAL A 20 27.82 -19.61 -6.94
N VAL A 21 27.10 -19.08 -7.94
CA VAL A 21 27.53 -17.91 -8.72
C VAL A 21 27.55 -16.65 -7.85
N ALA A 22 26.50 -16.39 -7.06
CA ALA A 22 26.49 -15.27 -6.12
C ALA A 22 27.62 -15.39 -5.07
N GLY A 23 27.91 -16.60 -4.59
CA GLY A 23 29.03 -16.86 -3.68
C GLY A 23 30.40 -16.63 -4.33
N GLN A 24 30.55 -16.96 -5.61
CA GLN A 24 31.74 -16.66 -6.40
C GLN A 24 31.91 -15.15 -6.62
N ASP A 25 30.83 -14.45 -6.92
CA ASP A 25 30.83 -12.99 -7.13
C ASP A 25 31.14 -12.23 -5.84
N VAL A 26 30.58 -12.66 -4.70
CA VAL A 26 30.87 -12.07 -3.39
C VAL A 26 32.32 -12.35 -2.97
N ARG A 27 32.84 -13.56 -3.25
CA ARG A 27 34.25 -13.87 -2.97
C ARG A 27 35.18 -13.06 -3.87
N ALA A 28 34.89 -12.94 -5.16
CA ALA A 28 35.68 -12.13 -6.09
C ALA A 28 35.65 -10.64 -5.73
N LEU A 29 34.48 -10.12 -5.33
CA LEU A 29 34.32 -8.76 -4.84
C LEU A 29 35.11 -8.54 -3.55
N ARG A 30 35.05 -9.49 -2.61
CA ARG A 30 35.85 -9.45 -1.38
C ARG A 30 37.34 -9.45 -1.72
N GLU A 31 37.82 -10.37 -2.54
CA GLU A 31 39.24 -10.45 -2.94
C GLU A 31 39.72 -9.19 -3.66
N ALA A 32 38.83 -8.50 -4.39
CA ALA A 32 39.14 -7.21 -5.02
C ALA A 32 39.14 -6.04 -4.03
N LEU A 33 38.26 -6.05 -3.03
CA LEU A 33 38.12 -4.98 -2.03
C LEU A 33 39.08 -5.13 -0.85
N GLU A 34 39.45 -6.35 -0.46
CA GLU A 34 40.26 -6.67 0.71
C GLU A 34 41.65 -5.97 0.68
N PRO A 35 42.37 -5.88 -0.46
CA PRO A 35 43.60 -5.09 -0.54
C PRO A 35 43.38 -3.57 -0.36
N VAL A 36 42.22 -3.07 -0.81
CA VAL A 36 41.84 -1.65 -0.69
C VAL A 36 41.44 -1.32 0.75
N LEU A 37 40.70 -2.22 1.40
CA LEU A 37 40.25 -2.10 2.78
C LEU A 37 41.39 -2.32 3.79
N ALA A 38 42.29 -3.27 3.53
CA ALA A 38 43.45 -3.52 4.39
C ALA A 38 44.48 -2.37 4.37
N GLY A 39 44.49 -1.57 3.30
CA GLY A 39 45.33 -0.38 3.18
C GLY A 39 44.70 0.91 3.73
N LEU A 40 43.44 0.86 4.18
CA LEU A 40 42.72 2.02 4.70
C LEU A 40 43.03 2.21 6.19
N SER A 41 43.47 3.40 6.57
CA SER A 41 43.52 3.78 7.98
C SER A 41 42.10 3.93 8.53
N GLU A 42 41.92 3.68 9.83
CA GLU A 42 40.63 3.84 10.51
C GLU A 42 40.04 5.24 10.30
N GLU A 43 40.88 6.27 10.36
CA GLU A 43 40.49 7.67 10.11
C GLU A 43 39.96 7.89 8.68
N ARG A 44 40.62 7.28 7.68
CA ARG A 44 40.18 7.37 6.28
C ARG A 44 38.91 6.55 6.04
N PHE A 45 38.77 5.40 6.69
CA PHE A 45 37.55 4.60 6.66
C PHE A 45 36.37 5.37 7.24
N CYS A 46 36.53 5.98 8.43
CA CYS A 46 35.50 6.82 9.04
C CYS A 46 35.14 8.01 8.14
N ALA A 47 36.12 8.71 7.55
CA ALA A 47 35.84 9.81 6.62
C ALA A 47 35.07 9.36 5.36
N LEU A 48 35.38 8.18 4.81
CA LEU A 48 34.66 7.62 3.67
C LEU A 48 33.25 7.14 4.05
N LYS A 49 33.09 6.55 5.23
CA LYS A 49 31.81 6.18 5.82
C LYS A 49 30.92 7.41 6.02
N ASP A 50 31.48 8.50 6.54
CA ASP A 50 30.77 9.75 6.77
C ASP A 50 30.38 10.41 5.44
N ALA A 51 31.30 10.50 4.49
CA ALA A 51 31.02 11.02 3.15
C ALA A 51 29.95 10.20 2.42
N TRP A 52 30.01 8.87 2.51
CA TRP A 52 28.98 8.00 1.95
C TRP A 52 27.64 8.15 2.68
N SER A 53 27.65 8.36 3.99
CA SER A 53 26.45 8.66 4.78
C SER A 53 25.87 10.05 4.52
N GLU A 54 26.66 10.98 3.98
CA GLU A 54 26.23 12.31 3.53
C GLU A 54 25.64 12.29 2.11
N ASP A 55 26.28 11.61 1.16
CA ASP A 55 25.77 11.46 -0.22
C ASP A 55 24.56 10.51 -0.31
N SER A 56 24.44 9.56 0.62
CA SER A 56 23.31 8.61 0.70
C SER A 56 22.18 9.09 1.61
N ARG A 57 22.30 10.28 2.22
CA ARG A 57 21.24 10.85 3.04
C ARG A 57 20.07 11.23 2.13
N HIS A 58 19.03 10.42 2.13
CA HIS A 58 17.71 10.92 1.74
C HIS A 58 17.43 12.17 2.59
N LEU A 59 17.16 13.30 1.94
CA LEU A 59 16.74 14.55 2.60
C LEU A 59 15.77 14.20 3.71
N GLU A 60 16.05 14.62 4.95
CA GLU A 60 15.16 14.32 6.06
C GLU A 60 13.73 14.70 5.66
N PRO A 61 12.82 13.73 5.63
CA PRO A 61 11.48 14.01 5.14
C PRO A 61 10.85 15.07 6.04
N ALA A 62 10.23 16.08 5.45
CA ALA A 62 9.48 17.13 6.15
C ALA A 62 8.20 16.56 6.79
N GLY A 63 8.36 15.66 7.77
CA GLY A 63 7.32 14.82 8.35
C GLY A 63 6.82 13.71 7.41
N LEU A 64 5.85 12.93 7.88
CA LEU A 64 5.27 11.78 7.17
C LEU A 64 4.79 12.08 5.73
N ARG A 65 4.42 13.33 5.44
CA ARG A 65 4.00 13.76 4.09
C ARG A 65 5.14 13.77 3.08
N GLY A 66 6.37 14.02 3.51
CA GLY A 66 7.56 13.93 2.66
C GLY A 66 7.94 12.49 2.30
N VAL A 67 7.29 11.51 2.93
CA VAL A 67 7.55 10.08 2.78
C VAL A 67 6.52 9.39 1.89
N ILE A 68 5.41 10.06 1.59
CA ILE A 68 4.35 9.49 0.75
C ILE A 68 4.87 9.41 -0.69
N SER A 69 4.84 8.21 -1.25
CA SER A 69 5.19 7.95 -2.65
C SER A 69 4.37 8.84 -3.60
N SER A 70 5.07 9.42 -4.57
CA SER A 70 4.46 10.23 -5.63
C SER A 70 3.91 9.39 -6.79
N THR A 71 4.24 8.10 -6.83
CA THR A 71 3.95 7.22 -7.97
C THR A 71 3.15 5.97 -7.62
N GLY A 72 3.17 5.54 -6.36
CA GLY A 72 2.58 4.27 -5.95
C GLY A 72 1.89 4.34 -4.59
N VAL A 73 1.60 3.15 -4.05
CA VAL A 73 0.97 3.00 -2.74
C VAL A 73 2.02 3.13 -1.64
N THR A 74 1.73 3.98 -0.67
CA THR A 74 2.48 4.08 0.59
C THR A 74 1.73 3.33 1.68
N MET A 75 2.39 2.38 2.32
CA MET A 75 1.87 1.69 3.49
C MET A 75 2.51 2.24 4.77
N LEU A 76 1.71 2.66 5.75
CA LEU A 76 2.19 3.09 7.05
C LEU A 76 1.78 2.08 8.12
N ALA A 77 2.77 1.43 8.73
CA ALA A 77 2.55 0.43 9.76
C ALA A 77 2.63 1.09 11.15
N THR A 78 1.53 1.07 11.92
CA THR A 78 1.38 1.71 13.24
C THR A 78 0.40 0.92 14.10
N GLN A 79 0.42 1.07 15.43
CA GLN A 79 -0.58 0.43 16.29
C GLN A 79 -1.98 1.03 16.09
N ASP A 80 -2.06 2.35 15.87
CA ASP A 80 -3.33 3.07 15.76
C ASP A 80 -3.57 3.54 14.31
N SER A 81 -3.84 2.58 13.43
CA SER A 81 -3.96 2.83 11.99
C SER A 81 -5.12 3.78 11.66
N ARG A 82 -6.25 3.68 12.36
CA ARG A 82 -7.42 4.57 12.16
C ARG A 82 -7.07 6.00 12.52
N ARG A 83 -6.47 6.24 13.69
CA ARG A 83 -6.08 7.60 14.10
C ARG A 83 -5.08 8.21 13.13
N LEU A 84 -4.06 7.45 12.73
CA LEU A 84 -3.06 7.96 11.79
C LEU A 84 -3.69 8.30 10.42
N ALA A 85 -4.60 7.46 9.91
CA ALA A 85 -5.29 7.73 8.63
C ALA A 85 -6.11 9.02 8.69
N LEU A 86 -6.87 9.23 9.77
CA LEU A 86 -7.64 10.45 9.98
C LEU A 86 -6.72 11.68 10.10
N GLU A 87 -5.49 11.50 10.59
CA GLU A 87 -4.51 12.58 10.77
C GLU A 87 -3.98 13.04 9.42
N LEU A 88 -3.60 12.05 8.61
CA LEU A 88 -3.13 12.26 7.25
C LEU A 88 -4.23 12.90 6.39
N ALA A 89 -5.48 12.49 6.58
CA ALA A 89 -6.65 13.05 5.92
C ALA A 89 -6.96 14.49 6.36
N GLY A 90 -6.42 14.92 7.50
CA GLY A 90 -6.48 16.28 8.00
C GLY A 90 -7.59 16.56 8.99
N LYS A 91 -8.22 15.54 9.59
CA LYS A 91 -9.39 15.68 10.48
C LYS A 91 -9.21 16.70 11.60
N TRP A 92 -8.02 16.76 12.19
CA TRP A 92 -7.72 17.67 13.32
C TRP A 92 -7.01 18.96 12.93
N ARG A 93 -6.64 19.13 11.66
CA ARG A 93 -5.93 20.33 11.20
C ARG A 93 -6.88 21.49 10.96
N ASP A 94 -8.04 21.19 10.38
CA ASP A 94 -9.05 22.16 10.02
C ASP A 94 -10.46 21.55 10.20
N PRO A 95 -11.11 21.82 11.35
CA PRO A 95 -12.44 21.30 11.64
C PRO A 95 -13.52 21.80 10.67
N GLU A 96 -13.36 23.01 10.12
CA GLU A 96 -14.32 23.59 9.18
C GLU A 96 -14.23 22.89 7.83
N ALA A 97 -13.01 22.75 7.30
CA ALA A 97 -12.77 22.03 6.06
C ALA A 97 -13.17 20.54 6.16
N TRP A 98 -12.97 19.91 7.33
CA TRP A 98 -13.44 18.54 7.56
C TRP A 98 -14.97 18.46 7.51
N SER A 99 -15.66 19.39 8.17
CA SER A 99 -17.13 19.44 8.18
C SER A 99 -17.71 19.68 6.78
N GLU A 100 -17.03 20.49 5.96
CA GLU A 100 -17.39 20.70 4.56
C GLU A 100 -17.18 19.43 3.73
N ALA A 101 -16.05 18.74 3.89
CA ALA A 101 -15.79 17.48 3.20
C ALA A 101 -16.84 16.40 3.54
N VAL A 102 -17.25 16.30 4.82
CA VAL A 102 -18.34 15.41 5.25
C VAL A 102 -19.65 15.78 4.55
N ARG A 103 -19.98 17.08 4.47
CA ARG A 103 -21.20 17.55 3.78
C ARG A 103 -21.15 17.24 2.28
N GLU A 104 -20.01 17.42 1.64
CA GLU A 104 -19.82 17.13 0.21
C GLU A 104 -20.03 15.64 -0.09
N VAL A 105 -19.40 14.77 0.70
CA VAL A 105 -19.55 13.31 0.57
C VAL A 105 -21.01 12.90 0.80
N ARG A 106 -21.67 13.41 1.84
CA ARG A 106 -23.10 13.14 2.09
C ARG A 106 -23.99 13.65 0.95
N ALA A 107 -23.68 14.81 0.37
CA ALA A 107 -24.39 15.34 -0.79
C ALA A 107 -24.25 14.40 -2.00
N LYS A 108 -23.04 13.89 -2.26
CA LYS A 108 -22.78 12.89 -3.32
C LYS A 108 -23.58 11.61 -3.07
N THR A 109 -23.52 11.04 -1.87
CA THR A 109 -24.23 9.80 -1.51
C THR A 109 -25.74 9.96 -1.59
N SER A 110 -26.28 11.08 -1.08
CA SER A 110 -27.72 11.36 -1.12
C SER A 110 -28.23 11.63 -2.53
N ALA A 111 -27.47 12.34 -3.37
CA ALA A 111 -27.82 12.57 -4.76
C ALA A 111 -27.85 11.25 -5.56
N ALA A 112 -26.86 10.38 -5.37
CA ALA A 112 -26.84 9.05 -5.98
C ALA A 112 -28.03 8.19 -5.52
N ALA A 113 -28.32 8.17 -4.20
CA ALA A 113 -29.49 7.45 -3.67
C ALA A 113 -30.83 7.99 -4.23
N ALA A 114 -30.95 9.30 -4.42
CA ALA A 114 -32.12 9.91 -5.05
C ALA A 114 -32.24 9.51 -6.53
N ALA A 115 -31.12 9.47 -7.26
CA ALA A 115 -31.09 9.03 -8.65
C ALA A 115 -31.52 7.56 -8.81
N VAL A 116 -31.05 6.65 -7.95
CA VAL A 116 -31.50 5.24 -7.94
C VAL A 116 -33.02 5.15 -7.72
N LYS A 117 -33.54 5.89 -6.72
CA LYS A 117 -34.98 5.90 -6.43
C LYS A 117 -35.81 6.45 -7.59
N GLN A 118 -35.31 7.47 -8.27
CA GLN A 118 -35.99 8.05 -9.41
C GLN A 118 -35.99 7.10 -10.61
N GLN A 119 -34.85 6.48 -10.92
CA GLN A 119 -34.76 5.46 -11.96
C GLN A 119 -35.68 4.26 -11.67
N ALA A 120 -35.75 3.79 -10.43
CA ALA A 120 -36.65 2.70 -10.06
C ALA A 120 -38.14 3.07 -10.27
N LYS A 121 -38.52 4.34 -10.00
CA LYS A 121 -39.88 4.84 -10.27
C LYS A 121 -40.15 4.95 -11.76
N ASP A 122 -39.18 5.45 -12.52
CA ASP A 122 -39.32 5.62 -13.97
C ASP A 122 -39.41 4.24 -14.66
N SER A 123 -38.53 3.29 -14.33
CA SER A 123 -38.59 1.91 -14.83
C SER A 123 -39.93 1.21 -14.52
N ARG A 124 -40.51 1.45 -13.33
CA ARG A 124 -41.85 0.94 -12.99
C ARG A 124 -42.97 1.60 -13.82
N ARG A 125 -42.83 2.88 -14.17
CA ARG A 125 -43.78 3.59 -15.04
C ARG A 125 -43.65 3.12 -16.50
N THR A 126 -42.44 2.82 -16.95
CA THR A 126 -42.20 2.25 -18.28
C THR A 126 -42.71 0.82 -18.38
N GLN A 127 -42.48 -0.02 -17.36
CA GLN A 127 -43.02 -1.39 -17.30
C GLN A 127 -44.55 -1.42 -17.27
N LYS A 128 -45.20 -0.51 -16.53
CA LYS A 128 -46.67 -0.37 -16.55
C LYS A 128 -47.23 0.15 -17.88
N ARG A 129 -46.42 0.82 -18.71
CA ARG A 129 -46.81 1.27 -20.05
C ARG A 129 -46.50 0.24 -21.13
N SER A 130 -45.55 -0.67 -20.91
CA SER A 130 -45.19 -1.75 -21.84
C SER A 130 -45.99 -3.03 -21.64
N GLU A 131 -46.88 -3.11 -20.64
CA GLU A 131 -47.88 -4.20 -20.56
C GLU A 131 -48.90 -4.16 -21.73
N ASP A 132 -48.93 -3.07 -22.52
CA ASP A 132 -49.73 -2.93 -23.74
C ASP A 132 -48.95 -3.15 -25.05
N ASP A 133 -47.63 -3.36 -25.05
CA ASP A 133 -46.86 -3.66 -26.28
C ASP A 133 -45.47 -4.28 -26.01
N PRO A 134 -45.15 -5.51 -26.48
CA PRO A 134 -43.88 -6.17 -26.19
C PRO A 134 -42.81 -5.79 -27.21
N ALA A 135 -41.95 -4.83 -26.86
CA ALA A 135 -40.68 -4.61 -27.58
C ALA A 135 -39.48 -5.02 -26.70
N PRO A 136 -38.54 -5.84 -27.21
CA PRO A 136 -37.36 -6.24 -26.47
C PRO A 136 -36.23 -5.21 -26.67
N GLY A 137 -35.49 -4.89 -25.61
CA GLY A 137 -34.16 -4.31 -25.78
C GLY A 137 -33.68 -3.37 -24.68
N ASP A 138 -32.70 -3.85 -23.91
CA ASP A 138 -31.60 -3.08 -23.32
C ASP A 138 -31.90 -1.99 -22.26
N ALA A 139 -32.76 -2.29 -21.29
CA ALA A 139 -32.82 -1.50 -20.05
C ALA A 139 -31.67 -1.80 -19.05
N ALA A 140 -30.89 -2.86 -19.27
CA ALA A 140 -29.91 -3.34 -18.30
C ALA A 140 -28.62 -2.49 -18.24
N ALA A 141 -28.23 -1.82 -19.33
CA ALA A 141 -26.96 -1.09 -19.40
C ALA A 141 -27.00 0.29 -18.70
N ALA A 142 -28.17 0.95 -18.61
CA ALA A 142 -28.31 2.26 -17.97
C ALA A 142 -28.44 2.20 -16.43
N ALA A 143 -28.83 1.03 -15.90
CA ALA A 143 -28.99 0.81 -14.46
C ALA A 143 -27.66 0.69 -13.70
N ALA A 144 -26.57 0.33 -14.40
CA ALA A 144 -25.26 0.12 -13.78
C ALA A 144 -24.56 1.43 -13.37
N GLY A 145 -24.88 2.57 -14.02
CA GLY A 145 -24.22 3.85 -13.76
C GLY A 145 -24.80 4.65 -12.59
N ALA A 146 -26.01 4.33 -12.12
CA ALA A 146 -26.73 5.15 -11.13
C ALA A 146 -26.67 4.61 -9.70
N SER A 147 -26.21 3.38 -9.51
CA SER A 147 -26.06 2.74 -8.20
C SER A 147 -24.72 3.05 -7.52
N VAL A 148 -23.92 3.94 -8.11
CA VAL A 148 -22.51 4.12 -7.77
C VAL A 148 -22.21 5.58 -7.39
N VAL A 149 -21.54 5.77 -6.26
CA VAL A 149 -20.98 7.03 -5.77
C VAL A 149 -19.50 7.08 -6.14
N THR A 150 -19.13 8.05 -6.97
CA THR A 150 -17.71 8.29 -7.29
C THR A 150 -17.10 9.21 -6.24
N LEU A 151 -16.14 8.71 -5.48
CA LEU A 151 -15.47 9.49 -4.42
C LEU A 151 -14.25 10.24 -4.96
N ARG A 152 -13.46 9.58 -5.84
CA ARG A 152 -12.35 10.17 -6.59
C ARG A 152 -12.14 9.41 -7.90
N THR A 153 -11.28 9.93 -8.78
CA THR A 153 -10.96 9.26 -10.04
C THR A 153 -10.45 7.84 -9.78
N GLY A 154 -11.08 6.85 -10.41
CA GLY A 154 -10.75 5.43 -10.23
C GLY A 154 -11.24 4.80 -8.92
N LEU A 155 -11.97 5.53 -8.05
CA LEU A 155 -12.51 5.03 -6.79
C LEU A 155 -14.01 5.29 -6.69
N TRP A 156 -14.78 4.20 -6.65
CA TRP A 156 -16.21 4.25 -6.59
C TRP A 156 -16.78 3.18 -5.64
N VAL A 157 -17.86 3.54 -4.96
CA VAL A 157 -18.58 2.68 -4.01
C VAL A 157 -20.05 2.62 -4.40
N THR A 158 -20.74 1.54 -4.08
CA THR A 158 -22.19 1.49 -4.32
C THR A 158 -22.93 2.40 -3.33
N VAL A 159 -24.17 2.76 -3.64
CA VAL A 159 -25.03 3.51 -2.71
C VAL A 159 -25.27 2.73 -1.42
N GLU A 160 -25.35 1.40 -1.50
CA GLU A 160 -25.50 0.50 -0.36
C GLU A 160 -24.23 0.53 0.51
N GLU A 161 -23.06 0.31 -0.08
CA GLU A 161 -21.77 0.42 0.62
C GLU A 161 -21.63 1.79 1.29
N ALA A 162 -21.91 2.87 0.56
CA ALA A 162 -21.82 4.23 1.09
C ALA A 162 -22.81 4.53 2.23
N SER A 163 -23.90 3.76 2.35
CA SER A 163 -24.87 3.92 3.44
C SER A 163 -24.49 3.16 4.70
N GLU A 164 -23.66 2.12 4.57
CA GLU A 164 -23.16 1.29 5.66
C GLU A 164 -21.79 1.76 6.17
N THR A 165 -21.06 2.53 5.37
CA THR A 165 -19.75 3.12 5.70
C THR A 165 -19.89 4.42 6.51
N GLU A 166 -19.02 4.60 7.51
CA GLU A 166 -18.93 5.84 8.29
C GLU A 166 -18.50 7.04 7.40
N ASP A 167 -19.08 8.23 7.64
CA ASP A 167 -18.74 9.45 6.88
C ASP A 167 -17.23 9.74 6.89
N ASP A 168 -16.57 9.56 8.03
CA ASP A 168 -15.14 9.78 8.17
C ASP A 168 -14.34 8.87 7.23
N MET A 169 -14.76 7.61 7.06
CA MET A 169 -14.14 6.66 6.14
C MET A 169 -14.36 7.07 4.68
N LEU A 170 -15.57 7.51 4.33
CA LEU A 170 -15.84 8.03 2.98
C LEU A 170 -15.02 9.29 2.66
N VAL A 171 -14.84 10.19 3.62
CA VAL A 171 -13.97 11.37 3.47
C VAL A 171 -12.51 10.94 3.27
N MET A 172 -12.01 9.98 4.04
CA MET A 172 -10.65 9.44 3.84
C MET A 172 -10.48 8.82 2.45
N LEU A 173 -11.45 8.00 1.99
CA LEU A 173 -11.44 7.40 0.66
C LEU A 173 -11.49 8.44 -0.47
N SER A 174 -12.24 9.53 -0.29
CA SER A 174 -12.26 10.64 -1.26
C SER A 174 -10.88 11.30 -1.41
N LYS A 175 -10.07 11.28 -0.35
CA LYS A 175 -8.67 11.72 -0.35
C LYS A 175 -7.72 10.59 -0.78
N GLY A 176 -8.20 9.36 -0.96
CA GLY A 176 -7.46 8.13 -1.26
C GLY A 176 -6.53 7.67 -0.15
N ILE A 177 -6.92 7.94 1.08
CA ILE A 177 -6.32 7.41 2.30
C ILE A 177 -7.28 6.33 2.82
N ALA A 178 -6.75 5.21 3.27
CA ALA A 178 -7.52 4.18 3.93
C ALA A 178 -6.76 3.58 5.11
N TYR A 179 -7.46 2.87 5.99
CA TYR A 179 -6.85 2.09 7.06
C TYR A 179 -7.33 0.63 6.99
N ALA A 180 -6.48 -0.29 7.43
CA ALA A 180 -6.84 -1.68 7.64
C ALA A 180 -6.50 -2.13 9.08
N THR A 181 -7.46 -2.80 9.71
CA THR A 181 -7.40 -3.49 11.00
C THR A 181 -8.16 -4.82 10.97
N ALA A 182 -7.80 -5.77 11.85
CA ALA A 182 -8.41 -7.10 11.89
C ALA A 182 -9.93 -7.08 12.09
N GLU A 183 -10.41 -6.26 13.01
CA GLU A 183 -11.82 -6.22 13.44
C GLU A 183 -12.62 -5.07 12.82
N GLY A 184 -11.95 -4.10 12.19
CA GLY A 184 -12.57 -2.83 11.75
C GLY A 184 -12.32 -2.44 10.31
N THR A 185 -11.67 -3.28 9.49
CA THR A 185 -11.58 -3.00 8.05
C THR A 185 -12.91 -3.26 7.38
N GLU A 186 -13.57 -2.20 6.94
CA GLU A 186 -14.80 -2.34 6.18
C GLU A 186 -14.56 -3.15 4.88
N PRO A 187 -15.49 -4.04 4.48
CA PRO A 187 -15.37 -4.83 3.24
C PRO A 187 -15.08 -3.98 2.00
N VAL A 188 -15.65 -2.77 1.96
CA VAL A 188 -15.41 -1.79 0.89
C VAL A 188 -13.93 -1.41 0.77
N VAL A 189 -13.22 -1.25 1.90
CA VAL A 189 -11.80 -0.90 1.91
C VAL A 189 -10.97 -2.06 1.37
N LYS A 190 -11.28 -3.30 1.77
CA LYS A 190 -10.59 -4.50 1.23
C LYS A 190 -10.75 -4.59 -0.29
N ARG A 191 -11.98 -4.42 -0.79
CA ARG A 191 -12.28 -4.43 -2.23
C ARG A 191 -11.51 -3.34 -2.99
N LEU A 192 -11.59 -2.10 -2.51
CA LEU A 192 -10.96 -0.95 -3.15
C LEU A 192 -9.44 -1.03 -3.10
N TYR A 193 -8.88 -1.57 -2.02
CA TYR A 193 -7.44 -1.75 -1.89
C TYR A 193 -6.92 -2.82 -2.86
N GLN A 194 -7.59 -3.96 -2.97
CA GLN A 194 -7.23 -4.99 -3.97
C GLN A 194 -7.27 -4.43 -5.40
N GLN A 195 -8.20 -3.52 -5.70
CA GLN A 195 -8.22 -2.80 -6.99
C GLN A 195 -7.04 -1.85 -7.15
N ALA A 196 -6.62 -1.17 -6.08
CA ALA A 196 -5.44 -0.30 -6.09
C ALA A 196 -4.13 -1.09 -6.24
N LEU A 197 -4.05 -2.34 -5.75
CA LEU A 197 -2.88 -3.21 -5.96
C LEU A 197 -2.72 -3.68 -7.41
N LEU A 198 -3.84 -3.89 -8.11
CA LEU A 198 -3.85 -4.21 -9.54
C LEU A 198 -3.56 -2.99 -10.42
N TYR A 199 -3.41 -1.80 -9.82
CA TYR A 199 -3.05 -0.60 -10.54
C TYR A 199 -1.61 -0.70 -11.01
N ILE A 200 -1.43 -1.07 -12.27
CA ILE A 200 -0.16 -0.95 -12.97
C ILE A 200 0.00 0.54 -13.32
N PRO A 201 1.03 1.25 -12.82
CA PRO A 201 1.29 2.63 -13.19
C PRO A 201 1.81 2.68 -14.63
N GLU A 202 0.92 2.47 -15.61
CA GLU A 202 1.24 2.54 -17.05
C GLU A 202 1.52 3.99 -17.50
N SER A 203 1.22 4.98 -16.67
CA SER A 203 1.56 6.38 -16.92
C SER A 203 2.08 7.06 -15.65
N LYS A 204 3.16 7.83 -15.78
CA LYS A 204 3.84 8.58 -14.70
C LYS A 204 2.97 9.68 -14.04
N VAL A 205 1.66 9.75 -14.33
CA VAL A 205 0.87 10.97 -14.12
C VAL A 205 -0.26 10.81 -13.10
N GLN A 206 -0.65 9.59 -12.71
CA GLN A 206 -1.78 9.44 -11.80
C GLN A 206 -1.46 8.50 -10.63
N LEU A 207 -1.59 9.05 -9.42
CA LEU A 207 -1.53 8.27 -8.18
C LEU A 207 -2.63 7.20 -8.19
N PRO A 208 -2.37 6.01 -7.62
CA PRO A 208 -3.39 4.99 -7.48
C PRO A 208 -4.60 5.53 -6.71
N PRO A 209 -5.81 5.00 -6.96
CA PRO A 209 -7.05 5.44 -6.31
C PRO A 209 -6.96 5.43 -4.78
N ILE A 210 -6.28 4.44 -4.21
CA ILE A 210 -5.79 4.46 -2.83
C ILE A 210 -4.27 4.52 -2.92
N HIS A 211 -3.69 5.60 -2.40
CA HIS A 211 -2.25 5.86 -2.46
C HIS A 211 -1.60 5.86 -1.07
N VAL A 212 -2.41 5.90 -0.02
CA VAL A 212 -1.96 5.78 1.37
C VAL A 212 -2.83 4.74 2.05
N LEU A 213 -2.19 3.72 2.61
CA LEU A 213 -2.84 2.71 3.44
C LEU A 213 -2.15 2.69 4.80
N THR A 214 -2.87 2.97 5.88
CA THR A 214 -2.37 2.73 7.23
C THR A 214 -2.79 1.32 7.68
N VAL A 215 -1.89 0.61 8.34
CA VAL A 215 -2.08 -0.79 8.73
C VAL A 215 -1.61 -1.02 10.15
N ASP A 216 -2.29 -1.92 10.84
CA ASP A 216 -1.87 -2.41 12.15
C ASP A 216 -1.13 -3.76 12.06
N TYR A 217 -0.74 -4.30 13.22
CA TYR A 217 -0.12 -5.62 13.34
C TYR A 217 -0.89 -6.73 12.61
N SER A 218 -2.23 -6.70 12.67
CA SER A 218 -3.05 -7.76 12.08
C SER A 218 -2.91 -7.87 10.57
N SER A 219 -2.48 -6.79 9.93
CA SER A 219 -2.31 -6.73 8.49
C SER A 219 -1.14 -7.57 7.99
N ILE A 220 -0.18 -7.92 8.86
CA ILE A 220 0.99 -8.77 8.56
C ILE A 220 0.56 -10.12 7.99
N TYR A 221 -0.50 -10.71 8.56
CA TYR A 221 -0.98 -12.04 8.19
C TYR A 221 -2.36 -12.00 7.52
N GLY A 222 -3.14 -10.94 7.72
CA GLY A 222 -4.53 -10.85 7.27
C GLY A 222 -4.75 -10.08 5.97
N THR A 223 -3.80 -9.25 5.55
CA THR A 223 -3.97 -8.40 4.36
C THR A 223 -2.93 -8.77 3.31
N ASP A 224 -3.36 -9.37 2.20
CA ASP A 224 -2.47 -9.66 1.06
C ASP A 224 -2.20 -8.36 0.29
N CYS A 225 -1.02 -7.79 0.51
CA CYS A 225 -0.61 -6.47 0.01
C CYS A 225 0.68 -6.60 -0.81
N ALA A 226 0.66 -7.28 -1.95
CA ALA A 226 1.83 -7.34 -2.82
C ALA A 226 2.09 -5.98 -3.52
N ALA A 227 3.36 -5.65 -3.78
CA ALA A 227 3.81 -4.53 -4.62
C ALA A 227 3.58 -3.11 -4.05
N VAL A 228 3.76 -2.92 -2.74
CA VAL A 228 3.81 -1.59 -2.12
C VAL A 228 5.07 -0.83 -2.57
N ASP A 229 4.93 0.46 -2.85
CA ASP A 229 6.03 1.30 -3.33
C ASP A 229 6.89 1.85 -2.17
N THR A 230 6.24 2.25 -1.09
CA THR A 230 6.92 2.72 0.12
C THR A 230 6.28 2.14 1.37
N ILE A 231 7.07 1.56 2.25
CA ILE A 231 6.63 1.17 3.60
C ILE A 231 7.26 2.13 4.60
N VAL A 232 6.43 2.69 5.47
CA VAL A 232 6.86 3.51 6.60
C VAL A 232 6.53 2.75 7.87
N MET A 233 7.57 2.32 8.58
CA MET A 233 7.43 1.70 9.88
C MET A 233 7.37 2.79 10.96
N CYS A 234 6.28 2.85 11.71
CA CYS A 234 6.18 3.74 12.86
C CYS A 234 6.83 3.10 14.09
N GLU A 235 7.37 3.93 14.98
CA GLU A 235 8.14 3.48 16.15
C GLU A 235 7.30 2.68 17.15
N ASP A 236 6.02 3.03 17.28
CA ASP A 236 5.04 2.41 18.17
C ASP A 236 4.80 0.93 17.84
N LEU A 237 4.68 0.60 16.55
CA LEU A 237 4.50 -0.78 16.10
C LEU A 237 5.84 -1.48 15.94
N GLY A 238 6.81 -0.81 15.30
CA GLY A 238 8.04 -1.47 14.87
C GLY A 238 8.85 -2.06 16.02
N ARG A 239 8.84 -1.46 17.22
CA ARG A 239 9.53 -2.02 18.39
C ARG A 239 8.95 -3.35 18.90
N LEU A 240 7.70 -3.64 18.57
CA LEU A 240 6.98 -4.81 19.04
C LEU A 240 7.03 -5.98 18.06
N LEU A 241 7.43 -5.72 16.83
CA LEU A 241 7.52 -6.73 15.79
C LEU A 241 8.69 -7.67 16.07
N SER A 242 8.50 -8.95 15.77
CA SER A 242 9.63 -9.87 15.65
C SER A 242 10.42 -9.57 14.37
N TRP A 243 11.62 -10.17 14.27
CA TRP A 243 12.39 -10.07 13.04
C TRP A 243 11.63 -10.67 11.84
N GLU A 244 10.95 -11.80 12.02
CA GLU A 244 10.12 -12.42 10.99
C GLU A 244 8.98 -11.50 10.56
N ASP A 245 8.32 -10.81 11.50
CA ASP A 245 7.27 -9.84 11.20
C ASP A 245 7.81 -8.67 10.35
N HIS A 246 9.03 -8.20 10.63
CA HIS A 246 9.69 -7.20 9.78
C HIS A 246 9.95 -7.73 8.37
N GLN A 247 10.40 -8.98 8.23
CA GLN A 247 10.60 -9.62 6.93
C GLN A 247 9.29 -9.76 6.15
N GLN A 248 8.19 -10.07 6.83
CA GLN A 248 6.85 -10.11 6.21
C GLN A 248 6.41 -8.75 5.67
N PHE A 249 6.70 -7.66 6.39
CA PHE A 249 6.46 -6.32 5.86
C PHE A 249 7.34 -6.01 4.65
N LEU A 250 8.66 -6.24 4.77
CA LEU A 250 9.60 -5.98 3.68
C LEU A 250 9.28 -6.78 2.42
N GLY A 251 8.80 -8.02 2.56
CA GLY A 251 8.38 -8.87 1.45
C GLY A 251 7.19 -8.33 0.65
N ARG A 252 6.47 -7.33 1.15
CA ARG A 252 5.37 -6.65 0.44
C ARG A 252 5.85 -5.56 -0.52
N LEU A 253 7.11 -5.12 -0.37
CA LEU A 253 7.67 -4.11 -1.26
C LEU A 253 7.79 -4.66 -2.68
N ARG A 254 7.52 -3.79 -3.65
CA ARG A 254 7.92 -4.05 -5.04
C ARG A 254 9.45 -4.12 -5.14
N ARG A 255 9.95 -4.63 -6.27
CA ARG A 255 11.40 -4.82 -6.55
C ARG A 255 12.26 -3.56 -6.29
N ASP A 256 11.72 -2.38 -6.54
CA ASP A 256 12.39 -1.08 -6.33
C ASP A 256 11.73 -0.25 -5.22
N GLY A 257 11.03 -0.91 -4.29
CA GLY A 257 10.30 -0.26 -3.21
C GLY A 257 11.24 0.24 -2.11
N THR A 258 10.79 1.26 -1.38
CA THR A 258 11.58 1.87 -0.29
C THR A 258 10.97 1.52 1.07
N ALA A 259 11.79 1.08 2.02
CA ALA A 259 11.41 0.90 3.41
C ALA A 259 12.00 2.02 4.27
N ILE A 260 11.19 2.66 5.09
CA ILE A 260 11.60 3.78 5.94
C ILE A 260 11.32 3.40 7.39
N TYR A 261 12.38 3.46 8.19
CA TYR A 261 12.38 3.13 9.60
C TYR A 261 12.66 4.39 10.43
N PRO A 262 12.10 4.48 11.65
CA PRO A 262 12.21 5.67 12.49
C PRO A 262 13.59 5.79 13.16
N SER A 263 14.38 4.71 13.19
CA SER A 263 15.74 4.71 13.72
C SER A 263 16.63 3.69 13.03
N LEU A 264 17.94 3.95 13.06
CA LEU A 264 18.95 3.04 12.52
C LEU A 264 19.01 1.72 13.29
N ALA A 265 18.81 1.76 14.62
CA ALA A 265 18.72 0.56 15.45
C ALA A 265 17.58 -0.36 15.01
N LEU A 266 16.40 0.21 14.71
CA LEU A 266 15.26 -0.59 14.28
C LEU A 266 15.44 -1.13 12.85
N LEU A 267 16.05 -0.34 11.95
CA LEU A 267 16.43 -0.81 10.62
C LEU A 267 17.44 -1.96 10.70
N ARG A 268 18.44 -1.85 11.58
CA ARG A 268 19.43 -2.91 11.82
C ARG A 268 18.74 -4.17 12.31
N TYR A 269 17.91 -4.08 13.35
CA TYR A 269 17.15 -5.22 13.84
C TYR A 269 16.29 -5.86 12.74
N ALA A 270 15.55 -5.05 11.98
CA ALA A 270 14.72 -5.54 10.89
C ALA A 270 15.52 -6.27 9.80
N THR A 271 16.76 -5.87 9.54
CA THR A 271 17.60 -6.45 8.48
C THR A 271 18.44 -7.63 8.95
N THR A 272 18.99 -7.60 10.17
CA THR A 272 19.94 -8.60 10.66
C THR A 272 19.36 -9.54 11.71
N GLY A 273 18.23 -9.18 12.33
CA GLY A 273 17.64 -9.91 13.45
C GLY A 273 18.37 -9.71 14.78
N VAL A 274 19.46 -8.93 14.80
CA VAL A 274 20.28 -8.68 16.00
C VAL A 274 19.85 -7.37 16.64
N ARG A 275 19.53 -7.37 17.94
CA ARG A 275 19.27 -6.14 18.69
C ARG A 275 20.59 -5.56 19.19
N ASP A 276 20.66 -4.24 19.32
CA ASP A 276 21.88 -3.57 19.80
C ASP A 276 22.25 -4.04 21.22
N ASP A 277 21.27 -4.46 22.05
CA ASP A 277 21.51 -5.03 23.38
C ASP A 277 22.21 -6.40 23.34
N ASP A 278 22.13 -7.15 22.22
CA ASP A 278 22.78 -8.45 22.03
C ASP A 278 24.21 -8.30 21.44
N ALA A 279 24.60 -7.09 21.06
CA ALA A 279 25.90 -6.82 20.41
C ALA A 279 27.04 -6.60 21.42
N ASP A 280 26.73 -6.31 22.69
CA ASP A 280 27.72 -6.11 23.75
C ASP A 280 28.16 -7.43 24.43
N ASP A 281 27.48 -8.55 24.12
CA ASP A 281 27.77 -9.89 24.65
C ASP A 281 28.45 -10.83 23.62
N ALA A 282 28.87 -10.32 22.46
CA ALA A 282 29.47 -11.09 21.35
C ALA A 282 30.96 -10.78 21.09
#